data_AF-A0A957CSS3-F1
#
_entry.id   AF-A0A957CSS3-F1
#
_cell.length_a   1.000
_cell.length_b   1.000
_cell.length_c   1.000
_cell.angle_alpha   90.00
_cell.angle_beta   90.00
_cell.angle_gamma   90.00
#
_symmetry.space_group_name_H-M   'P 1'
#
loop_
_entity.id
_entity.type
_entity.pdbx_description
1 polymer ?
#
loop_
_entity_poly.entity_id
_entity_poly.type
_entity_poly.pdbx_seq_one_letter_code
_entity_poly.pdbx_strand_id
1 'polypeptide(L)'
;MISPELLRRYPFFAGLTHEHLVILADAAEEMSVETGYTFFKEEDKLDHFYLLVKGSVGIGMAVPDRDVKHNVSGQLLGELQTKNVVVSTIGTGDVFAWSALIPPNFSTAGGTALTDCQVIAFDAVKLRRLFEEQPDFGYLMSIKAGQLIRGRLRDLRIESLATYTN
;
A
#
# COMPACT_ATOMS: atom_id res chain seq x y z
N MET A 1 18.20 6.29 -11.63
CA MET A 1 18.63 6.05 -10.23
C MET A 1 17.95 7.07 -9.36
N ILE A 2 17.19 6.61 -8.37
CA ILE A 2 16.47 7.50 -7.45
C ILE A 2 17.49 8.24 -6.58
N SER A 3 17.29 9.53 -6.33
CA SER A 3 18.18 10.29 -5.44
C SER A 3 17.76 10.08 -3.98
N PRO A 4 18.70 9.81 -3.04
CA PRO A 4 18.40 9.79 -1.61
C PRO A 4 17.75 11.09 -1.11
N GLU A 5 18.13 12.24 -1.70
CA GLU A 5 17.56 13.54 -1.34
C GLU A 5 16.12 13.74 -1.84
N LEU A 6 15.69 13.00 -2.86
CA LEU A 6 14.28 12.95 -3.25
C LEU A 6 13.44 12.29 -2.14
N LEU A 7 13.92 11.15 -1.64
CA LEU A 7 13.22 10.39 -0.59
C LEU A 7 13.11 11.18 0.72
N ARG A 8 14.17 11.92 1.09
CA ARG A 8 14.19 12.77 2.29
C ARG A 8 13.05 13.80 2.36
N ARG A 9 12.47 14.19 1.22
CA ARG A 9 11.38 15.18 1.15
C ARG A 9 10.05 14.64 1.67
N TYR A 10 9.89 13.31 1.77
CA TYR A 10 8.63 12.70 2.15
C TYR A 10 8.62 12.31 3.63
N PRO A 11 7.53 12.64 4.38
CA PRO A 11 7.47 12.40 5.82
C PRO A 11 7.72 10.96 6.25
N PHE A 12 7.32 9.97 5.44
CA PHE A 12 7.54 8.56 5.72
C PHE A 12 9.02 8.22 5.95
N PHE A 13 9.94 8.89 5.25
CA PHE A 13 11.37 8.65 5.34
C PHE A 13 12.10 9.57 6.36
N ALA A 14 11.37 10.44 7.07
CA ALA A 14 11.98 11.36 8.05
C ALA A 14 12.69 10.60 9.20
N GLY A 15 13.88 11.04 9.60
CA GLY A 15 14.67 10.38 10.65
C GLY A 15 15.47 9.15 10.19
N LEU A 16 15.42 8.78 8.90
CA LEU A 16 16.40 7.88 8.32
C LEU A 16 17.74 8.60 8.12
N THR A 17 18.85 7.89 8.36
CA THR A 17 20.19 8.38 8.06
C THR A 17 20.38 8.48 6.55
N HIS A 18 21.43 9.19 6.12
CA HIS A 18 21.77 9.24 4.69
C HIS A 18 22.06 7.84 4.13
N GLU A 19 22.75 6.99 4.89
CA GLU A 19 23.03 5.59 4.53
C GLU A 19 21.75 4.78 4.29
N HIS A 20 20.76 4.87 5.17
CA HIS A 20 19.46 4.21 4.97
C HIS A 20 18.75 4.71 3.71
N LEU A 21 18.85 6.01 3.39
CA LEU A 21 18.25 6.58 2.19
C LEU A 21 18.97 6.13 0.92
N VAL A 22 20.29 5.92 0.96
CA VAL A 22 21.07 5.32 -0.13
C VAL A 22 20.60 3.89 -0.38
N ILE A 23 20.46 3.09 0.68
CA ILE A 23 19.95 1.72 0.58
C ILE A 23 18.56 1.67 -0.09
N LEU A 24 17.65 2.55 0.33
CA LEU A 24 16.31 2.65 -0.26
C LEU A 24 16.37 3.07 -1.73
N ALA A 25 17.19 4.08 -2.05
CA ALA A 25 17.36 4.56 -3.41
C ALA A 25 17.95 3.50 -4.36
N ASP A 26 18.89 2.68 -3.87
CA ASP A 26 19.49 1.57 -4.60
C ASP A 26 18.56 0.36 -4.77
N ALA A 27 17.47 0.31 -4.01
CA ALA A 27 16.41 -0.68 -4.13
C ALA A 27 15.18 -0.13 -4.86
N ALA A 28 15.28 1.04 -5.48
CA ALA A 28 14.14 1.76 -6.02
C ALA A 28 14.23 2.06 -7.52
N GLU A 29 13.07 1.99 -8.18
CA GLU A 29 12.89 2.39 -9.57
C GLU A 29 11.67 3.31 -9.73
N GLU A 30 11.72 4.18 -10.74
CA GLU A 30 10.60 5.04 -11.09
C GLU A 30 9.69 4.31 -12.08
N MET A 31 8.39 4.39 -11.85
CA MET A 31 7.38 3.76 -12.69
C MET A 31 6.26 4.76 -12.96
N SER A 32 5.80 4.80 -14.21
CA SER A 32 4.60 5.55 -14.62
C SER A 32 3.53 4.56 -15.08
N VAL A 33 2.29 4.78 -14.63
CA VAL A 33 1.16 3.93 -14.99
C VAL A 33 -0.05 4.78 -15.34
N GLU A 34 -0.88 4.25 -16.24
CA GLU A 34 -2.13 4.89 -16.63
C GLU A 34 -3.24 4.62 -15.61
N THR A 35 -4.27 5.47 -15.65
CA THR A 35 -5.51 5.26 -14.91
C THR A 35 -6.07 3.85 -15.13
N GLY A 36 -6.49 3.17 -14.06
CA GLY A 36 -7.00 1.81 -14.10
C GLY A 36 -5.92 0.72 -13.95
N TYR A 37 -4.64 1.08 -13.94
CA TYR A 37 -3.56 0.13 -13.68
C TYR A 37 -3.73 -0.54 -12.31
N THR A 38 -3.66 -1.87 -12.27
CA THR A 38 -3.72 -2.64 -11.02
C THR A 38 -2.31 -2.92 -10.53
N PHE A 39 -1.95 -2.34 -9.37
CA PHE A 39 -0.66 -2.59 -8.72
C PHE A 39 -0.60 -3.97 -8.08
N PHE A 40 -1.70 -4.38 -7.45
CA PHE A 40 -1.87 -5.68 -6.80
C PHE A 40 -3.36 -5.91 -6.52
N LYS A 41 -3.75 -7.17 -6.41
CA LYS A 41 -5.05 -7.62 -5.96
C LYS A 41 -4.99 -8.04 -4.51
N GLU A 42 -6.16 -8.23 -3.90
CA GLU A 42 -6.27 -8.85 -2.58
C GLU A 42 -5.61 -10.23 -2.60
N GLU A 43 -4.89 -10.58 -1.52
CA GLU A 43 -4.17 -11.85 -1.38
C GLU A 43 -2.98 -12.05 -2.34
N ASP A 44 -2.60 -11.04 -3.13
CA ASP A 44 -1.36 -11.11 -3.91
C ASP A 44 -0.15 -11.08 -2.97
N LYS A 45 0.89 -11.86 -3.31
CA LYS A 45 2.19 -11.70 -2.69
C LYS A 45 2.81 -10.39 -3.15
N LEU A 46 3.27 -9.59 -2.19
CA LEU A 46 3.85 -8.28 -2.45
C LEU A 46 5.38 -8.33 -2.38
N ASP A 47 6.00 -8.14 -3.53
CA ASP A 47 7.46 -8.00 -3.65
C ASP A 47 7.90 -6.53 -3.69
N HIS A 48 6.95 -5.59 -3.80
CA HIS A 48 7.22 -4.15 -3.83
C HIS A 48 6.29 -3.38 -2.90
N PHE A 49 6.81 -2.28 -2.36
CA PHE A 49 6.00 -1.18 -1.84
C PHE A 49 6.30 0.09 -2.64
N TYR A 50 5.42 1.09 -2.54
CA TYR A 50 5.45 2.22 -3.46
C TYR A 50 5.31 3.55 -2.75
N LEU A 51 6.04 4.58 -3.18
CA LEU A 51 5.77 5.97 -2.87
C LEU A 51 5.04 6.61 -4.05
N LEU A 52 3.88 7.23 -3.82
CA LEU A 52 3.14 7.93 -4.85
C LEU A 52 3.70 9.35 -5.04
N VAL A 53 4.35 9.62 -6.17
CA VAL A 53 4.94 10.94 -6.49
C VAL A 53 3.92 11.87 -7.14
N LYS A 54 3.00 11.32 -7.92
CA LYS A 54 1.92 12.07 -8.57
C LYS A 54 0.74 11.14 -8.80
N GLY A 55 -0.48 11.66 -8.65
CA GLY A 55 -1.72 10.96 -8.96
C GLY A 55 -2.46 10.50 -7.70
N SER A 56 -3.29 9.47 -7.86
CA SER A 56 -4.10 8.88 -6.80
C SER A 56 -4.26 7.37 -6.99
N VAL A 57 -4.18 6.62 -5.90
CA VAL A 57 -4.39 5.16 -5.89
C VAL A 57 -5.53 4.81 -4.94
N GLY A 58 -6.50 4.04 -5.41
CA GLY A 58 -7.60 3.52 -4.62
C GLY A 58 -7.20 2.18 -4.01
N ILE A 59 -7.46 2.04 -2.72
CA ILE A 59 -7.38 0.77 -2.00
C ILE A 59 -8.79 0.18 -1.96
N GLY A 60 -8.98 -0.94 -2.64
CA GLY A 60 -10.28 -1.58 -2.83
C GLY A 60 -10.38 -2.93 -2.12
N MET A 61 -11.57 -3.27 -1.64
CA MET A 61 -11.87 -4.58 -1.08
C MET A 61 -13.10 -5.19 -1.78
N ALA A 62 -13.07 -6.50 -1.98
CA ALA A 62 -14.22 -7.23 -2.47
C ALA A 62 -15.25 -7.39 -1.33
N VAL A 63 -16.42 -6.77 -1.48
CA VAL A 63 -17.53 -6.89 -0.52
C VAL A 63 -18.71 -7.61 -1.18
N PRO A 64 -19.49 -8.42 -0.42
CA PRO A 64 -20.70 -9.04 -0.96
C PRO A 64 -21.64 -8.01 -1.56
N ASP A 65 -22.11 -8.27 -2.78
CA ASP A 65 -23.02 -7.35 -3.46
C ASP A 65 -24.45 -7.52 -2.94
N ARG A 66 -24.83 -6.67 -1.98
CA ARG A 66 -26.15 -6.69 -1.32
C ARG A 66 -27.33 -6.50 -2.27
N ASP A 67 -27.10 -5.97 -3.47
CA ASP A 67 -28.12 -5.72 -4.48
C ASP A 67 -28.42 -6.98 -5.33
N VAL A 68 -27.60 -8.03 -5.18
CA VAL A 68 -27.80 -9.32 -5.84
C VAL A 68 -28.48 -10.29 -4.87
N LYS A 69 -29.58 -10.93 -5.30
CA LYS A 69 -30.20 -12.03 -4.53
C LYS A 69 -29.22 -13.20 -4.44
N HIS A 70 -28.47 -13.28 -3.35
CA HIS A 70 -27.68 -14.46 -3.04
C HIS A 70 -28.65 -15.62 -2.75
N ASN A 71 -28.78 -16.56 -3.67
CA ASN A 71 -29.50 -17.80 -3.42
C ASN A 71 -28.68 -18.67 -2.45
N VAL A 72 -29.37 -19.44 -1.61
CA VAL A 72 -28.75 -20.31 -0.60
C VAL A 72 -27.78 -21.31 -1.26
N SER A 73 -28.06 -21.72 -2.50
CA SER A 73 -27.19 -22.58 -3.31
C SER A 73 -25.86 -21.91 -3.69
N GLY A 74 -25.85 -20.62 -4.06
CA GLY A 74 -24.62 -19.88 -4.39
C GLY A 74 -23.76 -19.56 -3.16
N GLN A 75 -24.36 -19.39 -1.99
CA GLN A 75 -23.62 -19.25 -0.71
C GLN A 75 -22.90 -20.55 -0.31
N LEU A 76 -23.49 -21.71 -0.60
CA LEU A 76 -22.90 -23.02 -0.28
C LEU A 76 -21.80 -23.45 -1.28
N LEU A 77 -21.82 -22.91 -2.50
CA LEU A 77 -20.84 -23.20 -3.56
C LEU A 77 -19.64 -22.22 -3.59
N GLY A 78 -19.63 -21.19 -2.72
CA GLY A 78 -18.58 -20.17 -2.70
C GLY A 78 -18.72 -19.10 -3.80
N GLU A 79 -19.84 -19.08 -4.53
CA GLU A 79 -20.13 -18.12 -5.59
C GLU A 79 -20.82 -16.87 -5.02
N LEU A 80 -20.18 -16.22 -4.05
CA LEU A 80 -20.62 -14.91 -3.59
C LEU A 80 -20.27 -13.87 -4.66
N GLN A 81 -21.29 -13.29 -5.29
CA GLN A 81 -21.12 -12.12 -6.15
C GLN A 81 -20.59 -10.98 -5.28
N THR A 82 -19.41 -10.45 -5.62
CA THR A 82 -18.78 -9.35 -4.91
C THR A 82 -18.66 -8.13 -5.81
N LYS A 83 -18.69 -6.95 -5.18
CA LYS A 83 -18.30 -5.69 -5.82
C LYS A 83 -17.05 -5.14 -5.14
N ASN A 84 -16.16 -4.55 -5.94
CA ASN A 84 -14.98 -3.88 -5.40
C ASN A 84 -15.38 -2.47 -4.93
N VAL A 85 -15.14 -2.17 -3.65
CA VAL A 85 -15.41 -0.85 -3.07
C VAL A 85 -14.09 -0.23 -2.66
N VAL A 86 -13.82 1.00 -3.11
CA VAL A 86 -12.67 1.79 -2.66
C VAL A 86 -12.94 2.21 -1.21
N VAL A 87 -12.13 1.68 -0.29
CA VAL A 87 -12.23 1.95 1.15
C VAL A 87 -11.26 3.03 1.61
N SER A 88 -10.21 3.31 0.83
CA SER A 88 -9.24 4.37 1.13
C SER A 88 -8.62 4.88 -0.16
N THR A 89 -8.23 6.16 -0.17
CA THR A 89 -7.53 6.78 -1.31
C THR A 89 -6.16 7.25 -0.86
N ILE A 90 -5.12 6.84 -1.58
CA ILE A 90 -3.74 7.23 -1.36
C ILE A 90 -3.43 8.45 -2.23
N GLY A 91 -2.92 9.49 -1.58
CA GLY A 91 -2.55 10.75 -2.22
C GLY A 91 -1.05 10.86 -2.51
N THR A 92 -0.70 11.91 -3.24
CA THR A 92 0.70 12.25 -3.50
C THR A 92 1.47 12.45 -2.20
N GLY A 93 2.64 11.83 -2.11
CA GLY A 93 3.54 11.84 -0.97
C GLY A 93 3.37 10.67 0.00
N ASP A 94 2.32 9.88 -0.16
CA ASP A 94 2.05 8.72 0.68
C ASP A 94 2.62 7.42 0.11
N VAL A 95 2.87 6.47 1.02
CA VAL A 95 3.42 5.15 0.71
C VAL A 95 2.33 4.09 0.78
N PHE A 96 2.24 3.18 -0.19
CA PHE A 96 1.27 2.07 -0.20
C PHE A 96 1.91 0.70 -0.45
N ALA A 97 1.14 -0.36 -0.28
CA ALA A 97 1.60 -1.75 -0.28
C ALA A 97 2.68 -2.07 0.79
N TRP A 98 2.66 -1.36 1.93
CA TRP A 98 3.62 -1.54 3.02
C TRP A 98 3.62 -2.97 3.60
N SER A 99 2.55 -3.75 3.42
CA SER A 99 2.51 -5.16 3.79
C SER A 99 3.64 -5.96 3.14
N ALA A 100 4.20 -5.51 2.02
CA ALA A 100 5.42 -6.07 1.44
C ALA A 100 6.60 -6.13 2.42
N LEU A 101 6.68 -5.23 3.42
CA LEU A 101 7.75 -5.20 4.41
C LEU A 101 7.49 -6.10 5.63
N ILE A 102 6.24 -6.51 5.86
CA ILE A 102 5.82 -7.20 7.09
C ILE A 102 5.30 -8.60 6.76
N PRO A 103 5.90 -9.69 7.31
CA PRO A 103 5.40 -11.04 7.09
C PRO A 103 3.90 -11.18 7.43
N PRO A 104 3.10 -11.92 6.64
CA PRO A 104 3.53 -12.86 5.60
C PRO A 104 3.74 -12.23 4.20
N ASN A 105 3.78 -10.90 4.07
CA ASN A 105 4.02 -10.18 2.81
C ASN A 105 2.91 -10.32 1.75
N PHE A 106 1.68 -10.54 2.19
CA PHE A 106 0.51 -10.57 1.32
C PHE A 106 -0.28 -9.27 1.43
N SER A 107 -0.89 -8.87 0.31
CA SER A 107 -1.84 -7.79 0.26
C SER A 107 -3.10 -8.17 1.06
N THR A 108 -3.65 -7.20 1.79
CA THR A 108 -4.92 -7.33 2.52
C THR A 108 -6.08 -6.68 1.76
N ALA A 109 -5.81 -6.08 0.60
CA ALA A 109 -6.75 -5.31 -0.22
C ALA A 109 -6.12 -5.07 -1.60
N GLY A 110 -6.91 -4.81 -2.63
CA GLY A 110 -6.42 -4.42 -3.95
C GLY A 110 -5.95 -2.96 -4.01
N GLY A 111 -5.01 -2.66 -4.92
CA GLY A 111 -4.53 -1.31 -5.21
C GLY A 111 -4.63 -0.99 -6.70
N THR A 112 -5.38 0.06 -7.05
CA THR A 112 -5.61 0.46 -8.46
C THR A 112 -5.41 1.96 -8.64
N ALA A 113 -4.73 2.35 -9.72
CA ALA A 113 -4.55 3.75 -10.08
C ALA A 113 -5.92 4.39 -10.42
N LEU A 114 -6.31 5.44 -9.70
CA LEU A 114 -7.54 6.22 -9.96
C LEU A 114 -7.31 7.35 -10.96
N THR A 115 -6.06 7.74 -11.15
CA THR A 115 -5.57 8.66 -12.16
C THR A 115 -4.29 8.10 -12.76
N ASP A 116 -3.72 8.78 -13.76
CA ASP A 116 -2.35 8.51 -14.16
C ASP A 116 -1.41 8.78 -12.98
N CYS A 117 -0.50 7.85 -12.72
CA CYS A 117 0.33 7.84 -11.54
C CYS A 117 1.81 7.79 -11.90
N GLN A 118 2.61 8.53 -11.14
CA GLN A 118 4.06 8.37 -11.08
C GLN A 118 4.40 7.86 -9.68
N VAL A 119 5.14 6.76 -9.60
CA VAL A 119 5.50 6.12 -8.34
C VAL A 119 6.98 5.79 -8.30
N ILE A 120 7.51 5.69 -7.09
CA ILE A 120 8.78 5.02 -6.83
C ILE A 120 8.45 3.65 -6.26
N ALA A 121 8.80 2.59 -6.99
CA ALA A 121 8.66 1.21 -6.55
C ALA A 121 9.94 0.79 -5.83
N PHE A 122 9.81 0.20 -4.65
CA PHE A 122 10.92 -0.29 -3.83
C PHE A 122 10.88 -1.81 -3.77
N ASP A 123 11.98 -2.48 -4.11
CA ASP A 123 12.13 -3.94 -3.99
C ASP A 123 12.14 -4.32 -2.49
N ALA A 124 11.00 -4.79 -2.01
CA ALA A 124 10.81 -5.20 -0.64
C ALA A 124 11.55 -6.51 -0.34
N VAL A 125 11.77 -7.38 -1.33
CA VAL A 125 12.51 -8.64 -1.14
C VAL A 125 13.97 -8.35 -0.81
N LYS A 126 14.61 -7.46 -1.57
CA LYS A 126 15.97 -6.99 -1.32
C LYS A 126 16.08 -6.28 0.03
N LEU A 127 15.14 -5.37 0.33
CA LEU A 127 15.15 -4.63 1.59
C LEU A 127 14.97 -5.51 2.82
N ARG A 128 14.10 -6.52 2.77
CA ARG A 128 13.92 -7.46 3.90
C ARG A 128 15.20 -8.23 4.22
N ARG A 129 15.98 -8.63 3.21
CA ARG A 129 17.31 -9.26 3.43
C ARG A 129 18.27 -8.29 4.13
N LEU A 130 18.29 -7.03 3.68
CA LEU A 130 19.11 -5.99 4.31
C LEU A 130 18.66 -5.67 5.74
N PHE A 131 17.39 -5.83 6.08
CA PHE A 131 16.92 -5.68 7.46
C PHE A 131 17.44 -6.78 8.39
N GLU A 132 17.65 -8.00 7.87
CA GLU A 132 18.27 -9.09 8.63
C GLU A 132 19.77 -8.81 8.88
N GLU A 133 20.45 -8.20 7.90
CA GLU A 133 21.86 -7.81 8.00
C GLU A 133 22.07 -6.54 8.84
N GLN A 134 21.11 -5.60 8.80
CA GLN A 134 21.11 -4.33 9.52
C GLN A 134 19.83 -4.19 10.36
N PRO A 135 19.75 -4.84 11.54
CA PRO A 135 18.54 -4.86 12.35
C PRO A 135 18.03 -3.49 12.79
N ASP A 136 18.94 -2.53 13.02
CA ASP A 136 18.57 -1.15 13.39
C ASP A 136 17.76 -0.47 12.27
N PHE A 137 18.15 -0.69 11.02
CA PHE A 137 17.42 -0.18 9.86
C PHE A 137 16.05 -0.86 9.73
N GLY A 138 16.02 -2.20 9.86
CA GLY A 138 14.79 -2.99 9.86
C GLY A 138 13.81 -2.57 10.96
N TYR A 139 14.31 -2.32 12.16
CA TYR A 139 13.52 -1.81 13.29
C TYR A 139 12.90 -0.45 12.96
N LEU A 140 13.69 0.51 12.47
CA LEU A 140 13.19 1.83 12.09
C LEU A 140 12.11 1.75 10.99
N MET A 141 12.31 0.92 9.97
CA MET A 141 11.32 0.71 8.92
C MET A 141 10.04 0.05 9.44
N SER A 142 10.15 -0.86 10.41
CA SER A 142 9.00 -1.47 11.07
C SER A 142 8.20 -0.46 11.89
N ILE A 143 8.87 0.44 12.63
CA ILE A 143 8.21 1.54 13.36
C ILE A 143 7.47 2.46 12.38
N LYS A 144 8.08 2.80 11.24
CA LYS A 144 7.47 3.63 10.20
C LYS A 144 6.22 2.98 9.59
N ALA A 145 6.30 1.69 9.28
CA ALA A 145 5.13 0.93 8.83
C ALA A 145 4.01 0.96 9.89
N GLY A 146 4.35 0.74 11.17
CA GLY A 146 3.40 0.85 12.28
C GLY A 146 2.71 2.21 12.38
N GLN A 147 3.47 3.31 12.21
CA GLN A 147 2.93 4.67 12.20
C GLN A 147 1.97 4.92 11.03
N LEU A 148 2.33 4.44 9.84
CA LEU A 148 1.48 4.51 8.64
C LEU A 148 0.16 3.77 8.85
N ILE A 149 0.22 2.54 9.38
CA ILE A 149 -0.96 1.73 9.69
C ILE A 149 -1.87 2.44 10.70
N ARG A 150 -1.29 2.95 11.78
CA ARG A 150 -2.03 3.67 12.81
C ARG A 150 -2.75 4.89 12.23
N GLY A 151 -2.09 5.64 11.33
CA GLY A 151 -2.70 6.76 10.62
C GLY A 151 -3.91 6.30 9.81
N ARG A 152 -3.71 5.33 8.93
CA ARG A 152 -4.77 4.82 8.05
C ARG A 152 -5.97 4.23 8.79
N LEU A 153 -5.73 3.48 9.87
CA LEU A 153 -6.81 2.95 10.71
C LEU A 153 -7.62 4.05 11.37
N ARG A 154 -6.97 5.15 11.77
CA ARG A 154 -7.66 6.32 12.32
C ARG A 154 -8.52 7.00 11.26
N ASP A 155 -7.99 7.19 10.05
CA ASP A 155 -8.68 7.87 8.96
C ASP A 155 -9.91 7.07 8.50
N LEU A 156 -9.74 5.75 8.27
CA LEU A 156 -10.83 4.82 7.97
C LEU A 156 -11.93 4.83 9.04
N ARG A 157 -11.55 4.93 10.33
CA ARG A 157 -12.51 5.01 11.43
C ARG A 157 -13.31 6.31 11.39
N ILE A 158 -12.69 7.44 11.03
CA ILE A 158 -13.38 8.73 10.93
C ILE A 158 -14.35 8.73 9.74
N GLU A 159 -13.91 8.23 8.58
CA GLU A 159 -14.74 8.14 7.37
C GLU A 159 -15.95 7.22 7.55
N SER A 160 -15.76 6.05 8.19
CA SER A 160 -16.87 5.15 8.50
C SER A 160 -17.89 5.77 9.44
N LEU A 161 -17.46 6.49 10.50
CA LEU A 161 -18.38 7.19 11.41
C LEU A 161 -19.17 8.31 10.70
N ALA A 162 -18.54 9.06 9.80
CA ALA A 162 -19.23 10.09 9.00
C ALA A 162 -20.36 9.51 8.14
N THR A 163 -20.22 8.25 7.70
CA THR A 163 -21.23 7.54 6.90
C THR A 163 -22.46 7.12 7.72
N TYR A 164 -22.34 6.97 9.06
CA TYR A 164 -23.47 6.64 9.95
C TYR A 164 -24.18 7.86 10.55
N THR A 165 -23.62 9.07 10.39
CA THR A 165 -24.16 10.29 11.02
C THR A 165 -24.94 11.18 10.03
N ASN A 166 -25.09 10.71 8.78
CA ASN A 166 -25.96 11.30 7.74
C ASN A 166 -27.08 10.32 7.40
#